data_AF-A0A026WZ89-F1
#
_entry.id   AF-A0A026WZ89-F1
#
_cell.length_a   1.000
_cell.length_b   1.000
_cell.length_c   1.000
_cell.angle_alpha   90.00
_cell.angle_beta   90.00
_cell.angle_gamma   90.00
#
_symmetry.space_group_name_H-M   'P 1'
#
loop_
_entity.id
_entity.type
_entity.pdbx_description
1 polymer ?
#
loop_
_entity_poly.entity_id
_entity_poly.type
_entity_poly.pdbx_seq_one_letter_code
_entity_poly.pdbx_strand_id
1 'polypeptide(L)'
;MKIAVVGGGVIGLTTAFRLQYEFMRNAEITVFAESFDNIVSYTAAGIFRVGTSYCGASETNTSLNSILYFFNCNLIVNAPWIKMFCYGELDTYVIPNLNGAVTLGGTRNFDCENMTICPYESAAIFARCRKLIPSLANAQLIRQEVGLRPHREGEKNKLQIDCILTDTFLQIVDNYGHDGYGVSMAPGTASEAIHTAIQLHTRSSFVSKL
;
A
#
# COMPACT_ATOMS: atom_id res chain seq x y z
N MET A 1 13.79 5.15 24.11
CA MET A 1 13.40 3.90 23.42
C MET A 1 13.84 4.01 21.98
N LYS A 2 14.40 2.95 21.40
CA LYS A 2 14.79 2.92 19.98
C LYS A 2 13.80 2.04 19.22
N ILE A 3 13.29 2.52 18.10
CA ILE A 3 12.30 1.81 17.28
C ILE A 3 12.78 1.80 15.84
N ALA A 4 12.83 0.61 15.24
CA ALA A 4 13.10 0.43 13.84
C ALA A 4 11.78 0.22 13.09
N VAL A 5 11.55 0.97 12.01
CA VAL A 5 10.45 0.73 11.06
C VAL A 5 11.07 0.23 9.77
N VAL A 6 10.66 -0.96 9.32
CA VAL A 6 11.17 -1.56 8.08
C VAL A 6 10.12 -1.38 6.97
N GLY A 7 10.49 -0.64 5.92
CA GLY A 7 9.66 -0.33 4.76
C GLY A 7 9.54 1.18 4.51
N GLY A 8 10.03 1.66 3.37
CA GLY A 8 9.94 3.06 2.93
C GLY A 8 8.63 3.42 2.22
N GLY A 9 7.68 2.47 2.14
CA GLY A 9 6.38 2.68 1.50
C GLY A 9 5.43 3.56 2.33
N VAL A 10 4.26 3.86 1.78
CA VAL A 10 3.22 4.68 2.44
C VAL A 10 2.85 4.15 3.83
N ILE A 11 2.82 2.82 4.01
CA ILE A 11 2.52 2.19 5.30
C ILE A 11 3.63 2.48 6.32
N GLY A 12 4.89 2.18 5.98
CA GLY A 12 6.02 2.35 6.91
C GLY A 12 6.29 3.82 7.24
N LEU A 13 6.24 4.72 6.26
CA LEU A 13 6.39 6.16 6.52
C LEU A 13 5.23 6.71 7.37
N THR A 14 4.00 6.27 7.14
CA THR A 14 2.86 6.66 8.00
C THR A 14 3.04 6.13 9.42
N THR A 15 3.47 4.88 9.59
CA THR A 15 3.77 4.31 10.91
C THR A 15 4.87 5.10 11.63
N ALA A 16 5.98 5.39 10.96
CA ALA A 16 7.08 6.16 11.53
C ALA A 16 6.65 7.58 11.94
N PHE A 17 5.89 8.26 11.07
CA PHE A 17 5.33 9.58 11.37
C PHE A 17 4.45 9.55 12.63
N ARG A 18 3.50 8.61 12.68
CA ARG A 18 2.57 8.52 13.82
C ARG A 18 3.27 8.13 15.11
N LEU A 19 4.26 7.23 15.06
CA LEU A 19 5.12 6.92 16.21
C LEU A 19 5.78 8.18 16.75
N GLN A 20 6.39 8.99 15.88
CA GLN A 20 7.15 10.19 16.28
C GLN A 20 6.25 11.27 16.88
N TYR A 21 5.07 11.52 16.30
CA TYR A 21 4.27 12.70 16.62
C TYR A 21 3.09 12.44 17.55
N GLU A 22 2.50 11.24 17.50
CA GLU A 22 1.25 10.92 18.20
C GLU A 22 1.48 10.03 19.43
N PHE A 23 2.38 9.05 19.35
CA PHE A 23 2.50 8.02 20.38
C PHE A 23 3.77 8.13 21.25
N MET A 24 4.93 8.43 20.65
CA MET A 24 6.23 8.32 21.31
C MET A 24 7.20 9.44 20.90
N ARG A 25 6.90 10.67 21.33
CA ARG A 25 7.68 11.87 20.97
C ARG A 25 9.16 11.84 21.33
N ASN A 26 9.54 11.05 22.33
CA ASN A 26 10.92 10.91 22.81
C ASN A 26 11.60 9.62 22.33
N ALA A 27 10.96 8.84 21.46
CA ALA A 27 11.59 7.67 20.87
C ALA A 27 12.52 8.07 19.73
N GLU A 28 13.64 7.36 19.60
CA GLU A 28 14.53 7.44 18.45
C GLU A 28 13.99 6.48 17.39
N ILE A 29 13.45 7.01 16.30
CA ILE A 29 12.81 6.24 15.24
C ILE A 29 13.73 6.22 14.02
N THR A 30 14.10 5.03 13.57
CA THR A 30 14.89 4.83 12.34
C THR A 30 14.06 4.07 11.32
N VAL A 31 13.96 4.60 10.10
CA VAL A 31 13.29 3.94 8.98
C VAL A 31 14.33 3.26 8.10
N PHE A 32 14.19 1.95 7.91
CA PHE A 32 15.02 1.16 6.99
C PHE A 32 14.21 0.83 5.75
N ALA A 33 14.82 1.01 4.58
CA ALA A 33 14.24 0.60 3.30
C ALA A 33 15.38 0.20 2.37
N GLU A 34 15.13 -0.75 1.46
CA GLU A 34 16.07 -1.07 0.38
C GLU A 34 16.25 0.13 -0.56
N SER A 35 15.16 0.82 -0.87
CA SER A 35 15.13 2.07 -1.64
C SER A 35 14.00 2.97 -1.14
N PHE A 36 14.22 4.28 -1.22
CA PHE A 36 13.18 5.30 -1.00
C PHE A 36 12.59 5.81 -2.31
N ASP A 37 13.27 5.58 -3.44
CA ASP A 37 12.83 6.00 -4.77
C ASP A 37 11.98 4.90 -5.45
N ASN A 38 12.37 3.64 -5.27
CA ASN A 38 11.71 2.47 -5.87
C ASN A 38 10.89 1.72 -4.82
N ILE A 39 9.71 2.23 -4.50
CA ILE A 39 8.80 1.66 -3.50
C ILE A 39 7.50 1.15 -4.13
N VAL A 40 6.93 0.08 -3.58
CA VAL A 40 5.64 -0.50 -4.03
C VAL A 40 4.42 0.42 -3.87
N SER A 41 4.60 1.55 -3.15
CA SER A 41 3.57 2.60 -3.07
C SER A 41 3.62 3.57 -4.25
N TYR A 42 4.73 3.58 -5.00
CA TYR A 42 4.88 4.37 -6.21
C TYR A 42 4.10 3.68 -7.33
N THR A 43 3.30 4.43 -8.09
CA THR A 43 2.45 3.94 -9.20
C THR A 43 1.31 2.98 -8.81
N ALA A 44 1.29 2.39 -7.62
CA ALA A 44 0.12 1.69 -7.11
C ALA A 44 -1.03 2.70 -6.93
N ALA A 45 -1.98 2.72 -7.87
CA ALA A 45 -3.18 3.52 -7.67
C ALA A 45 -3.89 3.02 -6.41
N GLY A 46 -4.08 3.91 -5.44
CA GLY A 46 -4.91 3.64 -4.27
C GLY A 46 -6.34 3.38 -4.73
N ILE A 47 -6.73 2.13 -4.86
CA ILE A 47 -8.09 1.77 -5.27
C ILE A 47 -8.93 1.73 -4.00
N PHE A 48 -9.86 2.68 -3.86
CA PHE A 48 -10.88 2.62 -2.82
C PHE A 48 -11.96 1.61 -3.23
N ARG A 49 -11.72 0.34 -2.89
CA ARG A 49 -12.73 -0.72 -2.98
C ARG A 49 -13.29 -0.98 -1.59
N VAL A 50 -14.57 -0.71 -1.37
CA VAL A 50 -15.25 -1.15 -0.15
C VAL A 50 -15.48 -2.66 -0.26
N GLY A 51 -14.46 -3.44 0.05
CA GLY A 51 -14.47 -4.91 -0.03
C GLY A 51 -14.54 -5.57 1.35
N THR A 52 -15.07 -6.80 1.40
CA THR A 52 -15.16 -7.64 2.62
C THR A 52 -13.81 -8.21 3.08
N SER A 53 -12.72 -7.95 2.35
CA SER A 53 -11.38 -8.49 2.61
C SER A 53 -10.66 -7.86 3.81
N TYR A 54 -11.27 -6.87 4.47
CA TYR A 54 -10.69 -6.18 5.61
C TYR A 54 -11.38 -6.55 6.92
N CYS A 55 -10.59 -7.05 7.86
CA CYS A 55 -10.98 -7.25 9.25
C CYS A 55 -9.83 -6.76 10.14
N GLY A 56 -10.16 -6.39 11.37
CA GLY A 56 -9.18 -5.93 12.37
C GLY A 56 -8.12 -6.99 12.69
N ALA A 57 -7.16 -6.61 13.54
CA ALA A 57 -6.07 -7.49 13.96
C ALA A 57 -6.59 -8.85 14.45
N SER A 58 -5.86 -9.93 14.13
CA SER A 58 -6.13 -11.25 14.71
C SER A 58 -4.83 -11.92 15.15
N GLU A 59 -4.90 -12.68 16.24
CA GLU A 59 -3.76 -13.36 16.87
C GLU A 59 -3.31 -14.65 16.14
N THR A 60 -3.40 -14.70 14.81
CA THR A 60 -3.03 -15.89 14.04
C THR A 60 -1.57 -15.82 13.57
N ASN A 61 -0.75 -16.77 14.03
CA ASN A 61 0.62 -17.00 13.56
C ASN A 61 0.60 -17.62 12.14
N THR A 62 0.64 -16.80 11.11
CA THR A 62 0.90 -17.21 9.73
C THR A 62 2.36 -16.91 9.36
N SER A 63 3.19 -17.91 9.16
CA SER A 63 4.59 -17.72 8.69
C SER A 63 4.70 -16.66 7.58
N LEU A 64 5.79 -15.88 7.58
CA LEU A 64 6.18 -14.80 6.64
C LEU A 64 6.21 -15.15 5.13
N ASN A 65 5.58 -16.24 4.70
CA ASN A 65 6.03 -17.03 3.55
C ASN A 65 5.22 -16.92 2.25
N SER A 66 4.34 -15.93 2.07
CA SER A 66 3.83 -15.64 0.71
C SER A 66 3.30 -14.21 0.55
N ILE A 67 4.22 -13.27 0.30
CA ILE A 67 3.84 -12.05 -0.42
C ILE A 67 3.81 -12.42 -1.90
N LEU A 68 2.65 -12.23 -2.52
CA LEU A 68 2.49 -12.27 -3.97
C LEU A 68 2.30 -10.85 -4.48
N TYR A 69 2.52 -10.62 -5.77
CA TYR A 69 2.35 -9.30 -6.36
C TYR A 69 1.21 -9.29 -7.37
N PHE A 70 0.39 -8.24 -7.31
CA PHE A 70 -0.45 -7.87 -8.43
C PHE A 70 0.22 -6.76 -9.23
N PHE A 71 0.48 -7.03 -10.50
CA PHE A 71 0.94 -6.02 -11.43
C PHE A 71 -0.17 -5.02 -11.75
N ASN A 72 0.21 -3.74 -11.83
CA ASN A 72 -0.63 -2.66 -12.31
C ASN A 72 0.05 -1.88 -13.43
N CYS A 73 -0.76 -1.46 -14.40
CA CYS A 73 -0.40 -0.50 -15.43
C CYS A 73 -1.37 0.68 -15.39
N ASN A 74 -0.81 1.88 -15.46
CA ASN A 74 -1.52 3.15 -15.46
C ASN A 74 -1.03 4.03 -16.63
N LEU A 75 -1.92 4.87 -17.12
CA LEU A 75 -1.64 5.87 -18.14
C LEU A 75 -1.91 7.25 -17.55
N ILE A 76 -0.95 8.16 -17.66
CA ILE A 76 -1.14 9.54 -17.24
C ILE A 76 -1.42 10.36 -18.49
N VAL A 77 -2.56 11.04 -18.53
CA VAL A 77 -2.99 11.83 -19.69
C VAL A 77 -3.24 13.28 -19.31
N ASN A 78 -3.11 14.18 -20.28
CA ASN A 78 -3.51 15.58 -20.12
C ASN A 78 -5.01 15.71 -20.42
N ALA A 79 -5.82 15.95 -19.40
CA ALA A 79 -7.27 16.14 -19.52
C ALA A 79 -7.79 17.08 -18.40
N PRO A 80 -7.45 18.38 -18.44
CA PRO A 80 -7.73 19.33 -17.37
C PRO A 80 -9.23 19.53 -17.11
N TRP A 81 -10.10 19.16 -18.04
CA TRP A 81 -11.55 19.22 -17.90
C TRP A 81 -12.14 18.10 -17.03
N ILE A 82 -11.39 17.03 -16.74
CA ILE A 82 -11.85 15.96 -15.85
C ILE A 82 -11.59 16.39 -14.40
N LYS A 83 -12.67 16.64 -13.66
CA LYS A 83 -12.62 17.12 -12.26
C LYS A 83 -13.12 16.10 -11.24
N MET A 84 -13.80 15.06 -11.69
CA MET A 84 -14.37 14.03 -10.84
C MET A 84 -13.63 12.72 -11.01
N PHE A 85 -13.48 11.98 -9.91
CA PHE A 85 -13.03 10.60 -9.98
C PHE A 85 -14.16 9.71 -10.53
N CYS A 86 -13.80 8.67 -11.25
CA CYS A 86 -14.74 7.63 -11.69
C CYS A 86 -14.12 6.25 -11.47
N TYR A 87 -14.95 5.30 -11.03
CA TYR A 87 -14.58 3.90 -10.88
C TYR A 87 -15.65 3.05 -11.56
N GLY A 88 -15.24 2.19 -12.49
CA GLY A 88 -16.11 1.33 -13.28
C GLY A 88 -15.72 -0.14 -13.18
N GLU A 89 -16.26 -0.94 -14.08
CA GLU A 89 -15.99 -2.37 -14.15
C GLU A 89 -14.54 -2.67 -14.60
N LEU A 90 -14.10 -3.91 -14.36
CA LEU A 90 -12.80 -4.42 -14.82
C LEU A 90 -11.61 -3.53 -14.39
N ASP A 91 -11.63 -3.11 -13.13
CA ASP A 91 -10.62 -2.23 -12.51
C ASP A 91 -10.37 -0.95 -13.32
N THR A 92 -11.39 -0.45 -14.02
CA THR A 92 -11.30 0.80 -14.79
C THR A 92 -11.52 1.98 -13.86
N TYR A 93 -10.54 2.87 -13.75
CA TYR A 93 -10.63 4.08 -12.94
C TYR A 93 -10.03 5.29 -13.64
N VAL A 94 -10.60 6.44 -13.35
CA VAL A 94 -10.15 7.75 -13.83
C VAL A 94 -10.00 8.64 -12.61
N ILE A 95 -8.76 9.05 -12.32
CA ILE A 95 -8.42 9.83 -11.13
C ILE A 95 -7.76 11.14 -11.57
N PRO A 96 -8.44 12.29 -11.41
CA PRO A 96 -7.81 13.60 -11.62
C PRO A 96 -6.63 13.82 -10.68
N ASN A 97 -5.54 14.35 -11.22
CA ASN A 97 -4.36 14.77 -10.48
C ASN A 97 -4.20 16.30 -10.55
N LEU A 98 -3.13 16.80 -9.92
CA LEU A 98 -2.71 18.19 -10.02
C LEU A 98 -2.35 18.57 -11.48
N ASN A 99 -2.40 19.86 -11.78
CA ASN A 99 -1.97 20.44 -13.06
C ASN A 99 -2.69 19.89 -14.31
N GLY A 100 -3.92 19.38 -14.15
CA GLY A 100 -4.72 18.87 -15.27
C GLY A 100 -4.32 17.49 -15.79
N ALA A 101 -3.34 16.85 -15.15
CA ALA A 101 -3.03 15.46 -15.40
C ALA A 101 -4.14 14.56 -14.84
N VAL A 102 -4.37 13.41 -15.48
CA VAL A 102 -5.38 12.44 -15.07
C VAL A 102 -4.77 11.04 -15.17
N THR A 103 -4.87 10.26 -14.11
CA THR A 103 -4.51 8.84 -14.11
C THR A 103 -5.67 8.03 -14.65
N LEU A 104 -5.41 7.30 -15.73
CA LEU A 104 -6.27 6.26 -16.27
C LEU A 104 -5.70 4.92 -15.86
N GLY A 105 -6.50 4.08 -15.24
CA GLY A 105 -6.13 2.70 -15.02
C GLY A 105 -7.34 1.80 -15.11
N GLY A 106 -7.17 0.52 -14.83
CA GLY A 106 -5.90 -0.14 -14.62
C GLY A 106 -5.96 -1.61 -14.97
N THR A 107 -4.93 -2.31 -14.55
CA THR A 107 -4.81 -3.77 -14.62
C THR A 107 -4.58 -4.34 -13.23
N ARG A 108 -4.87 -5.64 -13.08
CA ARG A 108 -4.64 -6.42 -11.87
C ARG A 108 -4.25 -7.83 -12.26
N ASN A 109 -3.01 -7.98 -12.71
CA ASN A 109 -2.49 -9.27 -13.17
C ASN A 109 -1.80 -9.94 -11.98
N PHE A 110 -2.36 -11.07 -11.54
CA PHE A 110 -1.84 -11.86 -10.41
C PHE A 110 -0.51 -12.51 -10.76
N ASP A 111 0.39 -12.58 -9.78
CA ASP A 111 1.68 -13.28 -9.87
C ASP A 111 2.51 -12.85 -11.08
N CYS A 112 2.44 -11.55 -11.38
CA CYS A 112 3.16 -10.92 -12.47
C CYS A 112 4.10 -9.87 -11.88
N GLU A 113 5.39 -10.09 -12.06
CA GLU A 113 6.45 -9.18 -11.60
C GLU A 113 7.08 -8.39 -12.77
N ASN A 114 6.54 -8.57 -13.99
CA ASN A 114 7.10 -7.94 -15.17
C ASN A 114 6.82 -6.44 -15.20
N MET A 115 7.81 -5.64 -14.80
CA MET A 115 7.78 -4.17 -14.81
C MET A 115 7.99 -3.54 -16.20
N THR A 116 7.75 -4.29 -17.28
CA THR A 116 7.82 -3.77 -18.66
C THR A 116 6.46 -3.26 -19.12
N ILE A 117 6.44 -2.09 -19.76
CA ILE A 117 5.22 -1.52 -20.34
C ILE A 117 4.72 -2.41 -21.49
N CYS A 118 3.46 -2.85 -21.39
CA CYS A 118 2.78 -3.60 -22.45
C CYS A 118 1.88 -2.67 -23.30
N PRO A 119 2.12 -2.55 -24.62
CA PRO A 119 1.29 -1.72 -25.51
C PRO A 119 -0.18 -2.18 -25.58
N TYR A 120 -0.43 -3.49 -25.52
CA TYR A 120 -1.78 -4.05 -25.56
C TYR A 120 -2.60 -3.70 -24.31
N GLU A 121 -1.99 -3.80 -23.13
CA GLU A 121 -2.63 -3.38 -21.87
C GLU A 121 -2.95 -1.88 -21.89
N SER A 122 -2.02 -1.09 -22.41
CA SER A 122 -2.20 0.36 -22.53
C SER A 122 -3.34 0.73 -23.49
N ALA A 123 -3.41 0.07 -24.64
CA ALA A 123 -4.53 0.24 -25.57
C ALA A 123 -5.87 -0.18 -24.94
N ALA A 124 -5.89 -1.28 -24.17
CA ALA A 124 -7.07 -1.76 -23.48
C ALA A 124 -7.55 -0.79 -22.38
N ILE A 125 -6.65 -0.23 -21.58
CA ILE A 125 -6.98 0.79 -20.57
C ILE A 125 -7.57 2.03 -21.25
N PHE A 126 -6.95 2.53 -22.31
CA PHE A 126 -7.47 3.66 -23.07
C PHE A 126 -8.88 3.39 -23.61
N ALA A 127 -9.09 2.22 -24.21
CA ALA A 127 -10.39 1.84 -24.78
C ALA A 127 -11.49 1.83 -23.70
N ARG A 128 -11.23 1.21 -22.53
CA ARG A 128 -12.18 1.18 -21.41
C ARG A 128 -12.45 2.58 -20.86
N CYS A 129 -11.41 3.38 -20.61
CA CYS A 129 -11.57 4.73 -20.06
C CYS A 129 -12.29 5.68 -21.03
N ARG A 130 -12.00 5.61 -22.33
CA ARG A 130 -12.70 6.42 -23.36
C ARG A 130 -14.14 5.98 -23.56
N LYS A 131 -14.44 4.69 -23.41
CA LYS A 131 -15.82 4.19 -23.40
C LYS A 131 -16.58 4.70 -22.16
N LEU A 132 -15.94 4.71 -21.00
CA LEU A 132 -16.54 5.17 -19.74
C LEU A 132 -16.75 6.70 -19.74
N ILE A 133 -15.76 7.45 -20.23
CA ILE A 133 -15.79 8.92 -20.30
C ILE A 133 -15.40 9.36 -21.70
N PRO A 134 -16.37 9.58 -22.61
CA PRO A 134 -16.10 9.91 -24.02
C PRO A 134 -15.25 11.17 -24.24
N SER A 135 -15.27 12.13 -23.30
CA SER A 135 -14.43 13.34 -23.39
C SER A 135 -12.91 13.06 -23.27
N LEU A 136 -12.51 11.83 -22.90
CA LEU A 136 -11.12 11.38 -22.93
C LEU A 136 -10.60 11.00 -24.33
N ALA A 137 -11.46 11.02 -25.37
CA ALA A 137 -11.08 10.63 -26.72
C ALA A 137 -9.83 11.37 -27.24
N ASN A 138 -9.73 12.67 -26.93
CA ASN A 138 -8.65 13.54 -27.39
C ASN A 138 -7.55 13.78 -26.34
N ALA A 139 -7.62 13.11 -25.19
CA ALA A 139 -6.63 13.27 -24.12
C ALA A 139 -5.26 12.77 -24.60
N GLN A 140 -4.24 13.60 -24.42
CA GLN A 140 -2.86 13.29 -24.84
C GLN A 140 -2.15 12.48 -23.76
N LEU A 141 -1.47 11.39 -24.15
CA LEU A 141 -0.65 10.61 -23.25
C LEU A 141 0.57 11.43 -22.81
N ILE A 142 0.76 11.58 -21.50
CA ILE A 142 1.94 12.22 -20.91
C ILE A 142 3.00 11.15 -20.65
N ARG A 143 2.63 10.05 -19.97
CA ARG A 143 3.51 8.94 -19.66
C ARG A 143 2.74 7.70 -19.26
N GLN A 144 3.43 6.57 -19.19
CA GLN A 144 2.91 5.29 -18.74
C GLN A 144 3.71 4.85 -17.53
N GLU A 145 3.02 4.26 -16.56
CA GLU A 145 3.64 3.82 -15.33
C GLU A 145 3.17 2.40 -15.02
N VAL A 146 4.05 1.58 -14.46
CA VAL A 146 3.74 0.24 -13.98
C VAL A 146 4.24 0.04 -12.55
N GLY A 147 3.56 -0.80 -11.79
CA GLY A 147 3.82 -1.00 -10.37
C GLY A 147 3.40 -2.38 -9.87
N LEU A 148 3.94 -2.75 -8.72
CA LEU A 148 3.59 -3.98 -8.01
C LEU A 148 2.77 -3.64 -6.76
N ARG A 149 1.65 -4.32 -6.59
CA ARG A 149 0.84 -4.25 -5.36
C ARG A 149 1.19 -5.44 -4.48
N PRO A 150 1.70 -5.23 -3.26
CA PRO A 150 2.09 -6.31 -2.37
C PRO A 150 0.84 -6.95 -1.78
N HIS A 151 0.48 -8.12 -2.27
CA HIS A 151 -0.65 -8.92 -1.83
C HIS A 151 -0.20 -10.03 -0.90
N ARG A 152 -1.06 -10.41 0.01
CA ARG A 152 -0.82 -11.52 0.91
C ARG A 152 -1.92 -12.55 0.77
N GLU A 153 -1.56 -13.80 0.55
CA GLU A 153 -2.50 -14.91 0.54
C GLU A 153 -2.93 -15.26 1.97
N GLY A 154 -4.18 -15.69 2.15
CA GLY A 154 -4.72 -16.15 3.42
C GLY A 154 -5.94 -15.36 3.90
N GLU A 155 -6.44 -15.72 5.08
CA GLU A 155 -7.59 -15.04 5.68
C GLU A 155 -7.26 -13.59 6.04
N LYS A 156 -7.56 -12.71 5.08
CA LYS A 156 -7.73 -11.25 5.20
C LYS A 156 -6.41 -10.51 5.36
N ASN A 157 -6.40 -9.25 4.90
CA ASN A 157 -5.32 -8.29 5.10
C ASN A 157 -5.22 -7.92 6.59
N LYS A 158 -4.87 -8.90 7.43
CA LYS A 158 -4.78 -8.76 8.87
C LYS A 158 -3.39 -8.26 9.20
N LEU A 159 -3.33 -7.26 10.08
CA LEU A 159 -2.13 -6.98 10.85
C LEU A 159 -1.76 -8.27 11.57
N GLN A 160 -0.56 -8.76 11.30
CA GLN A 160 -0.05 -9.93 11.95
C GLN A 160 1.05 -9.54 12.92
N ILE A 161 1.11 -10.27 14.02
CA ILE A 161 1.97 -9.96 15.14
C ILE A 161 2.88 -11.17 15.33
N ASP A 162 4.04 -11.15 14.70
CA ASP A 162 5.05 -12.19 14.89
C ASP A 162 6.10 -11.72 15.91
N CYS A 163 5.99 -12.20 17.15
CA CYS A 163 7.03 -12.01 18.15
C CYS A 163 8.15 -13.04 17.91
N ILE A 164 9.21 -12.65 17.21
CA ILE A 164 10.44 -13.46 17.16
C ILE A 164 11.27 -13.14 18.40
N LEU A 165 11.19 -13.98 19.43
CA LEU A 165 12.15 -13.97 20.51
C LEU A 165 13.49 -14.48 19.98
N THR A 166 14.37 -13.57 19.58
CA THR A 166 15.79 -13.91 19.41
C THR A 166 16.48 -13.89 20.79
N ASP A 167 17.72 -14.38 20.90
CA ASP A 167 18.52 -14.28 22.13
C ASP A 167 18.67 -12.82 22.64
N THR A 168 18.40 -11.85 21.75
CA THR A 168 18.08 -10.46 22.07
C THR A 168 16.56 -10.24 22.04
N PHE A 169 15.97 -9.61 23.06
CA PHE A 169 14.53 -9.34 23.21
C PHE A 169 13.91 -8.41 22.13
N LEU A 170 13.94 -8.79 20.86
CA LEU A 170 13.39 -8.03 19.74
C LEU A 170 11.91 -8.36 19.56
N GLN A 171 11.06 -7.34 19.53
CA GLN A 171 9.64 -7.48 19.23
C GLN A 171 9.39 -6.99 17.80
N ILE A 172 8.66 -7.78 17.01
CA ILE A 172 8.35 -7.47 15.61
C ILE A 172 6.82 -7.39 15.48
N VAL A 173 6.34 -6.40 14.73
CA VAL A 173 4.92 -6.23 14.38
C VAL A 173 4.85 -6.02 12.89
N ASP A 174 4.14 -6.90 12.19
CA ASP A 174 4.03 -6.84 10.74
C ASP A 174 2.87 -5.95 10.30
N ASN A 175 3.19 -5.01 9.42
CA ASN A 175 2.21 -4.11 8.82
C ASN A 175 2.51 -3.93 7.32
N TYR A 176 2.31 -4.99 6.54
CA TYR A 176 2.54 -5.00 5.09
C TYR A 176 1.45 -5.81 4.36
N GLY A 177 1.50 -5.85 3.02
CA GLY A 177 0.60 -6.71 2.24
C GLY A 177 -0.77 -6.11 1.93
N HIS A 178 -0.85 -4.77 1.80
CA HIS A 178 -2.12 -4.05 1.65
C HIS A 178 -2.70 -4.02 0.23
N ASP A 179 -2.07 -4.70 -0.73
CA ASP A 179 -2.45 -4.68 -2.15
C ASP A 179 -2.67 -3.23 -2.63
N GLY A 180 -3.74 -2.95 -3.39
CA GLY A 180 -4.08 -1.62 -3.91
C GLY A 180 -4.61 -0.64 -2.87
N TYR A 181 -4.59 -0.96 -1.57
CA TYR A 181 -5.28 -0.18 -0.53
C TYR A 181 -4.32 0.50 0.45
N GLY A 182 -3.01 0.40 0.20
CA GLY A 182 -1.99 0.91 1.11
C GLY A 182 -2.22 2.36 1.51
N VAL A 183 -2.56 3.24 0.56
CA VAL A 183 -2.80 4.67 0.83
C VAL A 183 -4.00 4.90 1.74
N SER A 184 -5.15 4.28 1.44
CA SER A 184 -6.37 4.49 2.22
C SER A 184 -6.30 3.87 3.62
N MET A 185 -5.55 2.77 3.76
CA MET A 185 -5.45 2.01 5.00
C MET A 185 -4.29 2.45 5.88
N ALA A 186 -3.32 3.21 5.36
CA ALA A 186 -2.10 3.57 6.08
C ALA A 186 -2.37 4.19 7.47
N PRO A 187 -3.30 5.16 7.64
CA PRO A 187 -3.55 5.71 8.96
C PRO A 187 -4.08 4.65 9.93
N GLY A 188 -5.18 3.96 9.58
CA GLY A 188 -5.81 2.99 10.49
C GLY A 188 -4.89 1.84 10.88
N THR A 189 -4.22 1.24 9.90
CA THR A 189 -3.32 0.10 10.11
C THR A 189 -2.06 0.47 10.87
N ALA A 190 -1.51 1.68 10.63
CA ALA A 190 -0.43 2.21 11.44
C ALA A 190 -0.84 2.39 12.91
N SER A 191 -2.04 2.90 13.19
CA SER A 191 -2.56 3.05 14.56
C SER A 191 -2.58 1.73 15.30
N GLU A 192 -3.14 0.71 14.65
CA GLU A 192 -3.32 -0.60 15.23
C GLU A 192 -1.97 -1.28 15.47
N ALA A 193 -1.06 -1.25 14.49
CA ALA A 193 0.30 -1.77 14.63
C ALA A 193 1.04 -1.12 15.81
N ILE A 194 0.90 0.20 16.00
CA ILE A 194 1.53 0.93 17.10
C ILE A 194 0.92 0.53 18.45
N HIS A 195 -0.41 0.45 18.54
CA HIS A 195 -1.07 0.00 19.76
C HIS A 195 -0.62 -1.41 20.15
N THR A 196 -0.54 -2.32 19.18
CA THR A 196 0.00 -3.66 19.39
C THR A 196 1.43 -3.59 19.92
N ALA A 197 2.32 -2.83 19.27
CA ALA A 197 3.72 -2.70 19.69
C ALA A 197 3.84 -2.19 21.14
N ILE A 198 3.02 -1.21 21.52
CA ILE A 198 2.95 -0.67 22.89
C ILE A 198 2.52 -1.74 23.89
N GLN A 199 1.45 -2.49 23.58
CA GLN A 199 0.95 -3.56 24.43
C GLN A 199 2.00 -4.65 24.65
N LEU A 200 2.69 -5.05 23.58
CA LEU A 200 3.78 -6.03 23.65
C LEU A 200 4.93 -5.54 24.51
N HIS A 201 5.37 -4.30 24.32
CA HIS A 201 6.45 -3.72 25.12
C HIS A 201 6.09 -3.65 26.60
N THR A 202 4.84 -3.29 26.91
CA THR A 202 4.32 -3.22 28.28
C THR A 202 4.26 -4.61 28.93
N ARG A 203 3.83 -5.64 28.18
CA ARG A 203 3.77 -7.03 28.68
C ARG A 203 5.17 -7.57 28.98
N SER A 204 6.14 -7.37 28.09
CA SER A 204 7.51 -7.86 28.28
C SER A 204 8.24 -7.17 29.43
N SER A 205 8.02 -5.87 29.64
CA SER A 205 8.61 -5.13 30.76
C SER A 205 8.06 -5.53 32.14
N PHE A 206 6.88 -6.17 32.18
CA PHE A 206 6.31 -6.73 33.40
C PHE A 206 6.91 -8.12 33.73
N VAL A 207 7.12 -8.95 32.71
CA VAL A 207 7.72 -10.29 32.85
C VAL A 207 9.20 -10.21 33.24
N SER A 208 9.94 -9.21 32.76
CA SER A 208 11.37 -9.04 33.11
C SER A 208 11.62 -8.50 34.53
N LYS A 209 10.58 -8.17 35.29
CA LYS A 209 10.67 -7.59 36.65
C LYS A 209 10.25 -8.57 37.76
N LEU A 210 9.81 -9.77 37.40
CA LEU A 210 9.56 -10.90 38.31
C LEU A 210 10.76 -11.84 38.27
#